data_AF-A0AAV8YPA1-F1
#
_entry.id   AF-A0AAV8YPA1-F1
#
_cell.length_a   1.000
_cell.length_b   1.000
_cell.length_c   1.000
_cell.angle_alpha   90.00
_cell.angle_beta   90.00
_cell.angle_gamma   90.00
#
_symmetry.space_group_name_H-M   'P 1'
#
loop_
_entity.id
_entity.type
_entity.pdbx_description
1 polymer ?
#
loop_
_entity_poly.entity_id
_entity_poly.type
_entity_poly.pdbx_seq_one_letter_code
_entity_poly.pdbx_strand_id
1 'polypeptide(L)'
;MSQLNKKNQQKLQVIEYFKNGMKNKDLSEKYKMHHSAISKIIHNSKILQHKETMEKYGANKNVLRYSSVHDSLFEKCTFLWFCQKTALGEPVTGPVLQAKAKQCH
;
A
#
# COMPACT_ATOMS: atom_id res chain seq x y z
N MET A 1 -10.58 -16.42 13.01
CA MET A 1 -10.12 -15.14 12.41
C MET A 1 -8.99 -14.57 13.27
N SER A 2 -7.77 -14.46 12.73
CA SER A 2 -6.57 -14.22 13.55
C SER A 2 -6.47 -12.78 14.05
N GLN A 3 -5.98 -12.61 15.28
CA GLN A 3 -5.77 -11.36 16.02
C GLN A 3 -4.97 -10.28 15.23
N LEU A 4 -4.23 -10.68 14.18
CA LEU A 4 -3.39 -9.81 13.37
C LEU A 4 -4.18 -8.82 12.50
N ASN A 5 -5.36 -9.22 12.01
CA ASN A 5 -6.19 -8.37 11.15
C ASN A 5 -6.77 -7.17 11.95
N LYS A 6 -7.18 -7.42 13.20
CA LYS A 6 -7.80 -6.43 14.08
C LYS A 6 -6.88 -5.23 14.39
N LYS A 7 -5.57 -5.47 14.52
CA LYS A 7 -4.57 -4.42 14.82
C LYS A 7 -4.28 -3.51 13.62
N ASN A 8 -4.28 -4.05 12.40
CA ASN A 8 -4.10 -3.24 11.19
C ASN A 8 -5.35 -2.39 10.92
N GLN A 9 -6.54 -2.98 11.09
CA GLN A 9 -7.82 -2.26 10.99
C GLN A 9 -7.91 -1.08 11.97
N GLN A 10 -7.49 -1.26 13.22
CA GLN A 10 -7.46 -0.16 14.20
C GLN A 10 -6.58 1.02 13.75
N LYS A 11 -5.40 0.74 13.19
CA LYS A 11 -4.50 1.81 12.68
C LYS A 11 -5.12 2.56 11.51
N LEU A 12 -5.83 1.86 10.63
CA LEU A 12 -6.50 2.46 9.48
C LEU A 12 -7.65 3.37 9.92
N GLN A 13 -8.43 2.95 10.91
CA GLN A 13 -9.47 3.79 11.52
C GLN A 13 -8.87 5.05 12.18
N VAL A 14 -7.73 4.95 12.87
CA VAL A 14 -7.03 6.13 13.41
C VAL A 14 -6.68 7.12 12.30
N ILE A 15 -6.19 6.63 11.15
CA ILE A 15 -5.87 7.47 10.00
C ILE A 15 -7.13 8.13 9.41
N GLU A 16 -8.22 7.38 9.28
CA GLU A 16 -9.49 7.88 8.76
C GLU A 16 -10.07 8.99 9.65
N TYR A 17 -10.16 8.75 10.96
CA TYR A 17 -10.67 9.74 11.90
C TYR A 17 -9.78 10.99 11.99
N PHE A 18 -8.46 10.83 11.88
CA PHE A 18 -7.55 11.97 11.78
C PHE A 18 -7.81 12.79 10.51
N LYS A 19 -7.99 12.14 9.34
CA LYS A 19 -8.36 12.82 8.08
C LYS A 19 -9.71 13.54 8.18
N ASN A 20 -10.64 13.00 8.96
CA ASN A 20 -11.94 13.61 9.25
C ASN A 20 -11.88 14.73 10.30
N GLY A 21 -10.69 15.12 10.75
CA GLY A 21 -10.48 16.30 11.60
C GLY A 21 -10.38 16.04 13.10
N MET A 22 -10.36 14.79 13.57
CA MET A 22 -10.08 14.52 15.00
C MET A 22 -8.66 14.90 15.37
N LYS A 23 -8.50 15.47 16.57
CA LYS A 23 -7.18 15.82 17.11
C LYS A 23 -6.49 14.58 17.69
N ASN A 24 -5.17 14.64 17.77
CA ASN A 24 -4.35 13.57 18.33
C ASN A 24 -4.72 13.21 19.79
N LYS A 25 -5.22 14.18 20.56
CA LYS A 25 -5.67 13.98 21.95
C LYS A 25 -6.91 13.09 22.01
N ASP A 26 -7.91 13.41 21.21
CA ASP A 26 -9.17 12.65 21.14
C ASP A 26 -8.91 11.21 20.66
N LEU A 27 -8.00 11.04 19.71
CA LEU A 27 -7.58 9.72 19.22
C LEU A 27 -6.80 8.91 20.27
N SER A 28 -5.91 9.58 21.01
CA SER A 28 -5.15 8.98 22.12
C SER A 28 -6.08 8.42 23.19
N GLU A 29 -7.07 9.21 23.60
CA GLU A 29 -8.08 8.81 24.58
C GLU A 29 -8.99 7.69 24.05
N LYS A 30 -9.51 7.83 22.82
CA LYS A 30 -10.43 6.86 22.20
C LYS A 30 -9.80 5.47 22.03
N TYR A 31 -8.55 5.42 21.58
CA TYR A 31 -7.86 4.16 21.30
C TYR A 31 -6.98 3.68 22.47
N LYS A 32 -6.90 4.43 23.56
CA LYS A 32 -6.00 4.17 24.71
C LYS A 32 -4.55 3.99 24.26
N MET A 33 -4.11 4.84 23.34
CA MET A 33 -2.77 4.79 22.73
C MET A 33 -2.00 6.05 23.06
N HIS A 34 -0.72 5.92 23.40
CA HIS A 34 0.11 7.08 23.66
C HIS A 34 0.19 8.01 22.43
N HIS A 35 0.28 9.32 22.66
CA HIS A 35 0.36 10.33 21.59
C HIS A 35 1.47 10.04 20.57
N SER A 36 2.63 9.56 21.02
CA SER A 36 3.73 9.18 20.13
C SER A 36 3.37 8.00 19.21
N ALA A 37 2.53 7.07 19.66
CA ALA A 37 2.05 5.97 18.84
C ALA A 37 1.04 6.44 17.79
N ILE A 38 0.10 7.31 18.17
CA ILE A 38 -0.85 7.95 17.26
C ILE A 38 -0.09 8.74 16.17
N SER A 39 0.87 9.57 16.59
CA SER A 39 1.69 10.36 15.65
C SER A 39 2.48 9.47 14.68
N LYS A 40 3.07 8.36 15.16
CA LYS A 40 3.73 7.37 14.30
C LYS A 40 2.78 6.72 13.31
N ILE A 41 1.53 6.44 13.69
CA ILE A 41 0.52 5.87 12.79
C ILE A 41 0.16 6.86 11.69
N ILE A 42 -0.10 8.11 12.06
CA ILE A 42 -0.46 9.17 11.11
C ILE A 42 0.70 9.44 10.14
N HIS A 43 1.92 9.57 10.65
CA HIS A 43 3.12 9.79 9.84
C HIS A 43 3.33 8.67 8.82
N ASN A 44 3.11 7.42 9.23
CA ASN A 44 3.25 6.25 8.34
C ASN A 44 1.96 5.89 7.59
N SER A 45 0.97 6.78 7.52
CA SER A 45 -0.35 6.50 6.95
C SER A 45 -0.30 5.97 5.52
N LYS A 46 0.52 6.58 4.65
CA LYS A 46 0.71 6.14 3.26
C LYS A 46 1.23 4.70 3.17
N ILE A 47 2.20 4.35 4.02
CA ILE A 47 2.80 3.00 4.06
C ILE A 47 1.76 1.98 4.55
N LEU A 48 0.97 2.34 5.56
CA LEU A 48 -0.07 1.48 6.12
C LEU A 48 -1.21 1.22 5.12
N GLN A 49 -1.68 2.26 4.43
CA GLN A 49 -2.69 2.14 3.36
C GLN A 49 -2.19 1.30 2.20
N HIS A 50 -0.95 1.54 1.76
CA HIS A 50 -0.36 0.75 0.70
C HIS A 50 -0.19 -0.73 1.09
N LYS A 51 0.16 -1.03 2.35
CA LYS A 51 0.19 -2.42 2.85
C LYS A 51 -1.19 -3.07 2.83
N GLU A 52 -2.24 -2.36 3.24
CA GLU A 52 -3.62 -2.86 3.18
C GLU A 52 -4.04 -3.18 1.74
N THR A 53 -3.78 -2.27 0.79
CA THR A 53 -4.06 -2.50 -0.63
C THR A 53 -3.34 -3.76 -1.13
N MET A 54 -2.08 -3.95 -0.78
CA MET A 54 -1.31 -5.12 -1.18
C MET A 54 -1.84 -6.42 -0.56
N GLU A 55 -2.21 -6.40 0.72
CA GLU A 55 -2.86 -7.55 1.39
C GLU A 55 -4.19 -7.90 0.71
N LYS A 56 -5.00 -6.90 0.33
CA LYS A 56 -6.26 -7.09 -0.40
C LYS A 56 -6.06 -7.82 -1.73
N TYR A 57 -4.96 -7.54 -2.42
CA TYR A 57 -4.60 -8.19 -3.69
C TYR A 57 -3.71 -9.43 -3.52
N GLY A 58 -3.62 -9.99 -2.30
CA GLY A 58 -2.99 -11.29 -2.04
C GLY A 58 -1.47 -11.25 -1.85
N ALA A 59 -0.86 -10.09 -1.66
CA ALA A 59 0.57 -9.99 -1.37
C ALA A 59 0.92 -10.64 -0.03
N ASN A 60 2.04 -11.35 0.03
CA ASN A 60 2.46 -12.08 1.23
C ASN A 60 2.94 -11.11 2.34
N LYS A 61 2.28 -11.20 3.50
CA LYS A 61 2.56 -10.43 4.74
C LYS A 61 4.00 -10.55 5.29
N ASN A 62 4.72 -11.60 4.91
CA ASN A 62 6.10 -11.87 5.36
C ASN A 62 7.17 -11.39 4.37
N VAL A 63 6.78 -10.70 3.28
CA VAL A 63 7.76 -10.12 2.36
C VAL A 63 8.44 -8.95 3.06
N LEU A 64 9.63 -9.21 3.59
CA LEU A 64 10.60 -8.17 3.92
C LEU A 64 10.95 -7.48 2.61
N ARG A 65 10.55 -6.22 2.45
CA ARG A 65 10.86 -5.47 1.25
C ARG A 65 12.37 -5.32 1.17
N TYR A 66 12.96 -5.85 0.10
CA TYR A 66 14.25 -5.38 -0.36
C TYR A 66 14.04 -3.92 -0.78
N SER A 67 14.39 -3.00 0.14
CA SER A 67 14.39 -1.56 -0.11
C SER A 67 15.63 -1.21 -0.92
N SER A 68 15.66 -1.62 -2.18
CA SER A 68 16.56 -1.01 -3.14
C SER A 68 15.76 -0.63 -4.37
N VAL A 69 15.52 0.66 -4.49
CA VAL A 69 15.64 1.40 -5.76
C VAL A 69 15.27 0.60 -7.01
N HIS A 70 13.99 0.24 -7.13
CA HIS A 70 13.38 0.01 -8.44
C HIS A 70 12.03 0.73 -8.51
N ASP A 71 11.96 1.94 -7.92
CA ASP A 71 10.98 2.93 -8.37
C ASP A 71 11.42 3.49 -9.74
N SER A 72 11.88 2.61 -10.63
CA SER A 72 12.33 2.98 -11.95
C SER A 72 11.09 3.43 -12.71
N LEU A 73 11.14 4.64 -13.27
CA LEU A 73 10.10 5.17 -14.16
C LEU A 73 9.66 4.12 -15.19
N PHE A 74 10.62 3.30 -15.61
CA PHE A 74 10.47 2.13 -16.43
C PHE A 74 9.42 1.10 -15.93
N GLU A 75 9.52 0.64 -14.68
CA GLU A 75 8.59 -0.35 -14.12
C GLU A 75 7.17 0.24 -14.07
N LYS A 76 7.05 1.52 -13.71
CA LYS A 76 5.78 2.26 -13.76
C LYS A 76 5.21 2.32 -15.17
N CYS A 77 6.01 2.70 -16.16
CA CYS A 77 5.57 2.79 -17.56
C CYS A 77 5.12 1.43 -18.10
N THR A 78 5.87 0.38 -17.81
CA THR A 78 5.57 -0.98 -18.26
C THR A 78 4.28 -1.49 -17.60
N PHE A 79 4.09 -1.21 -16.31
CA PHE A 79 2.86 -1.53 -15.58
C PHE A 79 1.64 -0.76 -16.10
N LEU A 80 1.77 0.55 -16.34
CA LEU A 80 0.67 1.36 -16.89
C LEU A 80 0.25 0.88 -18.28
N TRP A 81 1.22 0.54 -19.13
CA TRP A 81 0.93 -0.05 -20.44
C TRP A 81 0.20 -1.39 -20.33
N PHE A 82 0.63 -2.27 -19.41
CA PHE A 82 -0.06 -3.52 -19.11
C PHE A 82 -1.53 -3.28 -18.69
N CYS A 83 -1.78 -2.32 -17.81
CA CYS A 83 -3.13 -1.95 -17.39
C CYS A 83 -3.99 -1.45 -18.55
N GLN A 84 -3.42 -0.63 -19.45
CA GLN A 84 -4.13 -0.16 -20.64
C GLN A 84 -4.53 -1.33 -21.56
N LYS A 85 -3.60 -2.26 -21.79
CA LYS A 85 -3.83 -3.41 -22.66
C LYS A 85 -4.86 -4.38 -22.11
N THR A 86 -4.78 -4.66 -20.81
CA THR A 86 -5.78 -5.50 -20.13
C THR A 86 -7.16 -4.85 -20.10
N ALA A 87 -7.25 -3.51 -19.94
CA ALA A 87 -8.52 -2.78 -20.03
C ALA A 87 -9.16 -2.85 -21.44
N LEU A 88 -8.35 -2.99 -22.49
CA LEU A 88 -8.81 -3.21 -23.87
C LEU A 88 -9.18 -4.68 -24.16
N GLY A 89 -9.05 -5.58 -23.16
CA GLY A 89 -9.27 -7.01 -23.33
C GLY A 89 -8.14 -7.74 -24.05
N GLU A 90 -7.00 -7.09 -24.29
CA GLU A 90 -5.83 -7.72 -24.89
C GLU A 90 -5.05 -8.52 -23.82
N PRO A 91 -4.88 -9.84 -24.00
CA PRO A 91 -4.12 -10.65 -23.04
C PRO A 91 -2.62 -10.33 -23.15
N VAL A 92 -2.04 -9.78 -22.08
CA VAL A 92 -0.59 -9.55 -22.00
C VAL A 92 0.05 -10.72 -21.25
N THR A 93 0.78 -11.56 -21.99
CA THR A 93 1.53 -12.68 -21.42
C THR A 93 2.89 -12.21 -20.90
N GLY A 94 3.52 -13.00 -20.03
CA GLY A 94 4.85 -12.72 -19.48
C GLY A 94 5.91 -12.38 -20.55
N PRO A 95 6.05 -13.16 -21.65
CA PRO A 95 6.98 -12.85 -22.73
C PRO A 95 6.69 -11.51 -23.43
N VAL A 96 5.41 -11.16 -23.63
CA VAL A 96 5.00 -9.89 -24.24
C VAL A 96 5.37 -8.71 -23.32
N LEU A 97 5.15 -8.87 -22.01
CA LEU A 97 5.54 -7.87 -21.02
C LEU A 97 7.07 -7.69 -20.98
N GLN A 98 7.82 -8.79 -21.03
CA GLN A 98 9.29 -8.77 -21.11
C GLN A 98 9.80 -8.11 -22.39
N ALA A 99 9.15 -8.36 -23.53
CA ALA A 99 9.51 -7.70 -24.79
C ALA A 99 9.25 -6.19 -24.72
N LYS A 100 8.12 -5.77 -24.12
CA LYS A 100 7.83 -4.35 -23.92
C LYS A 100 8.83 -3.69 -22.97
N ALA A 101 9.17 -4.37 -21.88
CA ALA A 101 10.21 -3.97 -20.95
C ALA A 101 11.55 -3.76 -21.70
N LYS A 102 11.98 -4.66 -22.57
CA LYS A 102 13.24 -4.47 -23.32
C LYS A 102 13.24 -3.27 -24.27
N GLN A 103 12.06 -2.80 -24.74
CA GLN A 103 11.96 -1.63 -25.62
C GLN A 103 12.06 -0.29 -24.87
N CYS A 104 11.83 -0.28 -23.56
CA CYS A 104 11.82 0.95 -22.76
C CYS A 104 13.15 1.16 -21.99
N HIS A 105 14.21 0.43 -22.35
CA HIS A 105 15.54 0.48 -21.75
C HIS A 105 16.60 0.91 -22.77
#